data_AF-A0A927AB98-F1
#
_entry.id   AF-A0A927AB98-F1
#
_cell.length_a   1.000
_cell.length_b   1.000
_cell.length_c   1.000
_cell.angle_alpha   90.00
_cell.angle_beta   90.00
_cell.angle_gamma   90.00
#
_symmetry.space_group_name_H-M   'P 1'
#
loop_
_entity.id
_entity.type
_entity.pdbx_description
1 polymer ?
#
loop_
_entity_poly.entity_id
_entity_poly.type
_entity_poly.pdbx_seq_one_letter_code
_entity_poly.pdbx_strand_id
1 'polypeptide(L)'
;MASSQKTRSKIALCALLQSEALAQALAAQLQPDSVTESGDHAVAETASHRFVLTRFQQESDFLYFLQQTHSSIDCLILEDISSLPKLFHSLQTQSILIPALVLTTQSSKSHPTSVVNDIPAAPGEQSQEAVLYHAAVLQVDGSNLSHISDFVEEAIANFLNLSAPVSLTRETTPGTLTALNVQRSLMQQQQRLAEKLKERLGYLGVYYKRNPAHFLRHMNELERQELLQQLKADYRHIILHYFANDNDLNQSIDSFVDLAFFADVPVAQIVEIHMDLMDEFSKQLKLEGRSEEILLDYRLTLIDTLAHLCEMYRRSIPRES
;
A
#
# COMPACT_ATOMS: atom_id res chain seq x y z
N MET A 1 -19.20 27.48 14.78
CA MET A 1 -19.04 26.60 13.60
C MET A 1 -17.64 26.81 13.07
N ALA A 2 -16.68 25.97 13.48
CA ALA A 2 -15.31 26.00 12.98
C ALA A 2 -15.17 24.79 12.05
N SER A 3 -15.06 25.05 10.75
CA SER A 3 -14.69 24.04 9.75
C SER A 3 -13.25 23.65 10.04
N SER A 4 -13.03 22.47 10.63
CA SER A 4 -11.71 21.92 10.82
C SER A 4 -11.26 21.35 9.47
N GLN A 5 -10.56 22.17 8.68
CA GLN A 5 -9.86 21.72 7.48
C GLN A 5 -8.80 20.69 7.89
N LYS A 6 -9.12 19.42 7.66
CA LYS A 6 -8.23 18.29 7.94
C LYS A 6 -7.09 18.32 6.92
N THR A 7 -5.96 18.92 7.28
CA THR A 7 -4.74 18.97 6.47
C THR A 7 -4.30 17.55 6.11
N ARG A 8 -4.30 17.19 4.81
CA ARG A 8 -3.75 15.92 4.31
C ARG A 8 -2.24 15.87 4.62
N SER A 9 -1.72 14.72 5.06
CA SER A 9 -0.29 14.62 5.36
C SER A 9 0.57 14.67 4.08
N LYS A 10 1.77 15.21 4.24
CA LYS A 10 2.78 15.34 3.18
C LYS A 10 3.38 13.98 2.84
N ILE A 11 3.65 13.71 1.56
CA ILE A 11 4.36 12.55 1.01
C ILE A 11 5.81 12.96 0.74
N ALA A 12 6.77 12.22 1.27
CA ALA A 12 8.20 12.46 1.10
C ALA A 12 8.73 11.67 -0.10
N LEU A 13 9.16 12.40 -1.13
CA LEU A 13 9.73 11.87 -2.36
C LEU A 13 11.23 12.12 -2.36
N CYS A 14 12.01 11.11 -2.75
CA CYS A 14 13.45 11.24 -2.92
C CYS A 14 13.83 10.96 -4.37
N ALA A 15 14.45 11.93 -5.04
CA ALA A 15 14.76 11.85 -6.46
C ALA A 15 16.27 11.84 -6.72
N LEU A 16 16.74 10.89 -7.54
CA LEU A 16 18.09 10.87 -8.10
C LEU A 16 18.01 11.14 -9.60
N LEU A 17 18.32 12.37 -10.00
CA LEU A 17 18.20 12.86 -11.37
C LEU A 17 19.51 13.55 -11.77
N GLN A 18 20.15 13.03 -12.82
CA GLN A 18 21.35 13.62 -13.42
C GLN A 18 20.99 14.74 -14.41
N SER A 19 19.85 14.62 -15.09
CA SER A 19 19.34 15.63 -16.01
C SER A 19 18.69 16.79 -15.25
N GLU A 20 19.32 17.96 -15.33
CA GLU A 20 18.80 19.18 -14.71
C GLU A 20 17.45 19.59 -15.30
N ALA A 21 17.25 19.41 -16.61
CA ALA A 21 15.99 19.71 -17.29
C ALA A 21 14.83 18.86 -16.77
N LEU A 22 15.07 17.56 -16.57
CA LEU A 22 14.07 16.65 -16.05
C LEU A 22 13.78 16.93 -14.57
N ALA A 23 14.82 17.29 -13.81
CA ALA A 23 14.68 17.66 -12.41
C ALA A 23 13.92 18.98 -12.20
N GLN A 24 14.09 19.97 -13.09
CA GLN A 24 13.29 21.20 -13.12
C GLN A 24 11.84 20.91 -13.54
N ALA A 25 11.62 20.08 -14.56
CA ALA A 25 10.28 19.67 -14.98
C ALA A 25 9.51 18.94 -13.87
N LEU A 26 10.18 18.04 -13.14
CA LEU A 26 9.62 17.34 -12.00
C LEU A 26 9.23 18.30 -10.86
N ALA A 27 10.13 19.24 -10.53
CA ALA A 27 9.87 20.23 -9.49
C ALA A 27 8.68 21.13 -9.85
N ALA A 28 8.56 21.58 -11.10
CA ALA A 28 7.46 22.40 -11.56
C ALA A 28 6.08 21.71 -11.44
N GLN A 29 6.03 20.38 -11.57
CA GLN A 29 4.80 19.61 -11.44
C GLN A 29 4.43 19.31 -9.98
N LEU A 30 5.42 19.06 -9.12
CA LEU A 30 5.20 18.67 -7.72
C LEU A 30 5.13 19.85 -6.75
N GLN A 31 5.72 20.99 -7.12
CA GLN A 31 5.78 22.22 -6.32
C GLN A 31 5.65 23.45 -7.23
N PRO A 32 4.49 23.70 -7.87
CA PRO A 32 4.29 24.94 -8.62
C PRO A 32 4.40 26.14 -7.69
N ASP A 33 5.33 27.05 -7.99
CA ASP A 33 5.65 28.23 -7.19
C ASP A 33 4.40 29.03 -6.82
N SER A 34 4.23 29.27 -5.52
CA SER A 34 3.14 30.06 -4.96
C SER A 34 3.42 31.56 -5.10
N VAL A 35 3.17 32.18 -6.26
CA VAL A 35 3.02 33.66 -6.32
C VAL A 35 2.08 34.10 -7.46
N THR A 36 0.85 34.52 -7.12
CA THR A 36 0.36 35.90 -7.33
C THR A 36 -1.06 36.04 -6.78
N GLU A 37 -1.21 36.82 -5.72
CA GLU A 37 -2.48 37.41 -5.30
C GLU A 37 -2.99 38.33 -6.43
N SER A 38 -4.22 38.11 -6.92
CA SER A 38 -5.20 39.13 -7.31
C SER A 38 -6.44 38.48 -7.95
N GLY A 39 -7.59 38.58 -7.28
CA GLY A 39 -8.91 38.69 -7.95
C GLY A 39 -9.67 37.41 -8.29
N ASP A 40 -10.70 37.16 -7.48
CA ASP A 40 -12.01 36.55 -7.79
C ASP A 40 -12.14 35.10 -8.31
N HIS A 41 -12.80 34.30 -7.46
CA HIS A 41 -13.69 33.17 -7.76
C HIS A 41 -13.20 32.04 -8.70
N ALA A 42 -12.52 31.02 -8.15
CA ALA A 42 -12.74 29.61 -8.53
C ALA A 42 -12.14 28.64 -7.50
N VAL A 43 -12.90 27.62 -7.13
CA VAL A 43 -12.50 26.49 -6.29
C VAL A 43 -11.56 25.59 -7.10
N ALA A 44 -10.26 25.63 -6.81
CA ALA A 44 -9.29 24.65 -7.28
C ALA A 44 -8.25 24.40 -6.17
N GLU A 45 -8.62 23.53 -5.23
CA GLU A 45 -7.73 23.04 -4.18
C GLU A 45 -6.64 22.18 -4.85
N THR A 46 -5.54 22.83 -5.20
CA THR A 46 -4.47 22.31 -6.06
C THR A 46 -3.67 21.25 -5.31
N ALA A 47 -3.38 20.12 -5.97
CA ALA A 47 -2.58 18.99 -5.46
C ALA A 47 -1.14 19.34 -4.97
N SER A 48 -0.75 20.61 -5.09
CA SER A 48 0.60 21.17 -4.98
C SER A 48 1.23 21.13 -3.57
N HIS A 49 0.46 21.10 -2.49
CA HIS A 49 1.04 21.12 -1.12
C HIS A 49 1.26 19.74 -0.49
N ARG A 50 1.03 18.66 -1.24
CA ARG A 50 1.06 17.28 -0.72
C ARG A 50 2.44 16.63 -0.82
N PHE A 51 3.33 17.07 -1.70
CA PHE A 51 4.62 16.41 -1.94
C PHE A 51 5.81 17.21 -1.38
N VAL A 52 6.74 16.53 -0.74
CA VAL A 52 8.02 17.06 -0.28
C VAL A 52 9.10 16.34 -1.07
N LEU A 53 9.74 17.04 -2.00
CA LEU A 53 10.74 16.48 -2.90
C LEU A 53 12.16 16.80 -2.40
N THR A 54 12.94 15.77 -2.09
CA THR A 54 14.38 15.88 -1.84
C THR A 54 15.13 15.40 -3.08
N ARG A 55 16.05 16.22 -3.61
CA ARG A 55 16.73 15.96 -4.89
C ARG A 55 18.22 15.71 -4.71
N PHE A 56 18.76 14.76 -5.46
CA PHE A 56 20.18 14.44 -5.55
C PHE A 56 20.60 14.31 -7.01
N GLN A 57 21.82 14.75 -7.30
CA GLN A 57 22.48 14.55 -8.61
C GLN A 57 23.59 13.48 -8.53
N GLN A 58 24.18 13.31 -7.34
CA GLN A 58 25.27 12.37 -7.10
C GLN A 58 24.77 11.12 -6.38
N GLU A 59 25.16 9.95 -6.89
CA GLU A 59 24.75 8.65 -6.33
C GLU A 59 25.29 8.43 -4.91
N SER A 60 26.49 8.92 -4.60
CA SER A 60 27.11 8.80 -3.26
C SER A 60 26.30 9.51 -2.18
N ASP A 61 25.87 10.74 -2.47
CA ASP A 61 25.13 11.58 -1.54
C ASP A 61 23.72 11.03 -1.32
N PHE A 62 23.11 10.54 -2.42
CA PHE A 62 21.83 9.86 -2.40
C PHE A 62 21.87 8.60 -1.52
N LEU A 63 22.85 7.72 -1.70
CA LEU A 63 22.99 6.51 -0.89
C LEU A 63 23.25 6.81 0.59
N TYR A 64 24.12 7.79 0.88
CA TYR A 64 24.38 8.23 2.25
C TYR A 64 23.11 8.74 2.94
N PHE A 65 22.30 9.53 2.22
CA PHE A 65 21.03 10.03 2.73
C PHE A 65 20.01 8.91 2.97
N LEU A 66 19.87 7.96 2.04
CA LEU A 66 18.96 6.83 2.18
C LEU A 66 19.30 5.95 3.39
N GLN A 67 20.58 5.68 3.64
CA GLN A 67 20.98 4.89 4.81
C GLN A 67 20.46 5.47 6.12
N GLN A 68 20.43 6.80 6.26
CA GLN A 68 20.00 7.48 7.48
C GLN A 68 18.48 7.70 7.55
N THR A 69 17.82 7.86 6.40
CA THR A 69 16.45 8.38 6.35
C THR A 69 15.45 7.53 5.57
N HIS A 70 15.83 6.35 5.07
CA HIS A 70 14.97 5.43 4.30
C HIS A 70 13.60 5.16 4.95
N SER A 71 13.51 5.12 6.28
CA SER A 71 12.25 4.93 7.02
C SER A 71 11.27 6.12 6.91
N SER A 72 11.70 7.27 6.39
CA SER A 72 10.91 8.49 6.23
C SER A 72 10.52 8.81 4.80
N ILE A 73 11.01 8.03 3.84
CA ILE A 73 10.81 8.24 2.41
C ILE A 73 9.67 7.34 1.95
N ASP A 74 8.71 7.94 1.25
CA ASP A 74 7.48 7.29 0.82
C ASP A 74 7.59 6.75 -0.62
N CYS A 75 8.41 7.39 -1.48
CA CYS A 75 8.69 6.90 -2.84
C CYS A 75 10.04 7.44 -3.37
N LEU A 76 10.73 6.64 -4.17
CA LEU A 76 11.91 7.01 -4.94
C LEU A 76 11.52 7.42 -6.37
N ILE A 77 12.23 8.39 -6.94
CA ILE A 77 12.11 8.78 -8.35
C ILE A 77 13.53 8.75 -8.95
N LEU A 78 13.78 7.82 -9.85
CA LEU A 78 15.11 7.56 -10.38
C LEU A 78 15.12 7.85 -11.87
N GLU A 79 16.18 8.48 -12.37
CA GLU A 79 16.38 8.58 -13.82
C GLU A 79 16.90 7.26 -14.38
N ASP A 80 16.42 6.86 -15.57
CA ASP A 80 16.93 5.69 -16.29
C ASP A 80 18.35 5.96 -16.81
N ILE A 81 19.33 5.69 -15.95
CA ILE A 81 20.75 5.89 -16.21
C ILE A 81 21.49 4.55 -16.25
N SER A 82 22.62 4.51 -16.95
CA SER A 82 23.41 3.28 -17.12
C SER A 82 23.96 2.70 -15.80
N SER A 83 24.04 3.48 -14.72
CA SER A 83 24.44 3.02 -13.39
C SER A 83 23.28 2.47 -12.54
N LEU A 84 22.03 2.57 -13.00
CA LEU A 84 20.84 2.17 -12.26
C LEU A 84 20.88 0.70 -11.78
N PRO A 85 21.37 -0.30 -12.57
CA PRO A 85 21.49 -1.67 -12.07
C PRO A 85 22.47 -1.81 -10.89
N LYS A 86 23.55 -1.02 -10.87
CA LYS A 86 24.51 -1.00 -9.75
C LYS A 86 23.88 -0.39 -8.50
N LEU A 87 23.11 0.68 -8.69
CA LEU A 87 22.35 1.31 -7.62
C LEU A 87 21.32 0.35 -7.01
N PHE A 88 20.56 -0.37 -7.84
CA PHE A 88 19.61 -1.37 -7.37
C PHE A 88 20.26 -2.49 -6.59
N HIS A 89 21.39 -3.01 -7.06
CA HIS A 89 22.16 -4.01 -6.33
C HIS A 89 22.64 -3.46 -4.96
N SER A 90 23.08 -2.20 -4.91
CA SER A 90 23.50 -1.54 -3.65
C SER A 90 22.33 -1.41 -2.67
N LEU A 91 21.16 -0.96 -3.15
CA LEU A 91 19.95 -0.83 -2.33
C LEU A 91 19.47 -2.19 -1.79
N GLN A 92 19.48 -3.24 -2.62
CA GLN A 92 19.15 -4.60 -2.21
C GLN A 92 20.13 -5.15 -1.17
N THR A 93 21.44 -4.96 -1.36
CA THR A 93 22.47 -5.39 -0.42
C THR A 93 22.30 -4.72 0.95
N GLN A 94 21.85 -3.46 0.95
CA GLN A 94 21.58 -2.68 2.16
C GLN A 94 20.17 -2.91 2.73
N SER A 95 19.39 -3.84 2.16
CA SER A 95 18.00 -4.13 2.55
C SER A 95 17.08 -2.90 2.52
N ILE A 96 17.35 -1.93 1.63
CA ILE A 96 16.51 -0.76 1.43
C ILE A 96 15.50 -1.09 0.33
N LEU A 97 14.22 -1.16 0.67
CA LEU A 97 13.11 -1.52 -0.23
C LEU A 97 11.95 -0.53 -0.05
N ILE A 98 11.79 0.38 -1.00
CA ILE A 98 10.83 1.49 -0.98
C ILE A 98 10.19 1.56 -2.37
N PRO A 99 8.91 1.97 -2.51
CA PRO A 99 8.30 2.23 -3.81
C PRO A 99 9.22 3.08 -4.70
N ALA A 100 9.30 2.76 -5.99
CA ALA A 100 10.19 3.46 -6.91
C ALA A 100 9.56 3.66 -8.29
N LEU A 101 9.73 4.86 -8.82
CA LEU A 101 9.55 5.20 -10.22
C LEU A 101 10.90 5.28 -10.91
N VAL A 102 10.97 4.82 -12.15
CA VAL A 102 12.08 5.05 -13.06
C VAL A 102 11.58 5.90 -14.22
N LEU A 103 12.21 7.05 -14.42
CA LEU A 103 11.91 8.01 -15.47
C LEU A 103 12.79 7.72 -16.68
N THR A 104 12.16 7.25 -17.76
CA THR A 104 12.83 7.02 -19.04
C THR A 104 12.79 8.28 -19.88
N THR A 105 13.95 8.72 -20.35
CA THR A 105 14.01 9.74 -21.41
C THR A 105 14.03 9.02 -22.75
N GLN A 106 13.28 9.51 -23.73
CA GLN A 106 13.08 8.83 -25.03
C GLN A 106 14.37 8.60 -25.86
N SER A 107 15.55 8.90 -25.33
CA SER A 107 16.83 8.60 -25.93
C SER A 107 17.26 7.12 -25.78
N SER A 108 16.60 6.30 -24.96
CA SER A 108 16.98 4.90 -24.69
C SER A 108 15.95 3.85 -25.11
N LYS A 109 15.07 4.13 -26.09
CA LYS A 109 14.29 3.06 -26.75
C LYS A 109 15.11 2.40 -27.86
N SER A 110 15.95 1.42 -27.52
CA SER A 110 16.30 0.38 -28.50
C SER A 110 15.26 -0.75 -28.44
N HIS A 111 14.25 -0.59 -29.30
CA HIS A 111 13.27 -1.55 -29.83
C HIS A 111 12.17 -2.16 -28.92
N PRO A 112 10.90 -1.87 -29.24
CA PRO A 112 9.84 -2.85 -29.27
C PRO A 112 9.56 -3.25 -30.73
N THR A 113 9.46 -4.55 -31.03
CA THR A 113 8.64 -5.01 -32.17
C THR A 113 8.34 -6.49 -32.00
N SER A 114 7.12 -6.78 -31.56
CA SER A 114 6.47 -8.04 -31.93
C SER A 114 6.11 -7.93 -33.41
N VAL A 115 6.69 -8.80 -34.25
CA VAL A 115 6.10 -9.14 -35.54
C VAL A 115 6.24 -10.65 -35.73
N VAL A 116 5.09 -11.30 -35.90
CA VAL A 116 4.94 -12.68 -36.31
C VAL A 116 5.53 -12.86 -37.71
N ASN A 117 6.46 -13.80 -37.89
CA ASN A 117 6.52 -14.70 -39.06
C ASN A 117 7.66 -15.73 -38.93
N ASP A 118 7.33 -16.96 -39.37
CA ASP A 118 8.14 -18.16 -39.40
C ASP A 118 9.53 -18.01 -40.07
N ILE A 119 10.57 -18.59 -39.43
CA ILE A 119 11.65 -19.46 -39.97
C ILE A 119 12.55 -19.87 -38.77
N PRO A 120 12.98 -21.14 -38.62
CA PRO A 120 13.81 -21.57 -37.50
C PRO A 120 15.30 -21.29 -37.76
N ALA A 121 15.93 -20.47 -36.92
CA ALA A 121 17.38 -20.23 -36.93
C ALA A 121 17.96 -20.27 -35.50
N ALA A 122 18.99 -21.12 -35.38
CA ALA A 122 20.00 -21.37 -34.35
C ALA A 122 19.93 -20.74 -32.93
N PRO A 123 20.33 -21.50 -31.88
CA PRO A 123 20.33 -21.05 -30.49
C PRO A 123 21.60 -20.25 -30.17
N GLY A 124 21.46 -18.96 -29.90
CA GLY A 124 22.55 -18.18 -29.34
C GLY A 124 22.35 -16.68 -29.51
N GLU A 125 21.51 -16.07 -28.67
CA GLU A 125 21.60 -14.66 -28.29
C GLU A 125 20.73 -14.45 -27.04
N GLN A 126 21.39 -14.40 -25.88
CA GLN A 126 20.77 -14.19 -24.58
C GLN A 126 20.29 -12.73 -24.52
N SER A 127 18.97 -12.54 -24.51
CA SER A 127 18.33 -11.27 -24.22
C SER A 127 18.76 -10.78 -22.84
N GLN A 128 19.34 -9.57 -22.76
CA GLN A 128 19.74 -8.94 -21.50
C GLN A 128 18.48 -8.67 -20.66
N GLU A 129 18.22 -9.56 -19.68
CA GLU A 129 17.17 -9.36 -18.68
C GLU A 129 17.51 -8.11 -17.84
N ALA A 130 16.65 -7.10 -17.88
CA ALA A 130 16.80 -5.90 -17.08
C ALA A 130 16.75 -6.26 -15.59
N VAL A 131 17.81 -5.95 -14.85
CA VAL A 131 17.88 -6.18 -13.40
C VAL A 131 16.88 -5.25 -12.72
N LEU A 132 15.71 -5.80 -12.35
CA LEU A 132 14.67 -5.06 -11.65
C LEU A 132 14.96 -5.01 -10.14
N TYR A 133 14.92 -3.81 -9.56
CA TYR A 133 15.05 -3.56 -8.12
C TYR A 133 14.02 -4.34 -7.29
N HIS A 134 12.76 -4.28 -7.70
CA HIS A 134 11.64 -5.10 -7.23
C HIS A 134 10.53 -5.11 -8.29
N ALA A 135 9.61 -6.07 -8.23
CA ALA A 135 8.58 -6.24 -9.27
C ALA A 135 7.57 -5.07 -9.39
N ALA A 136 7.44 -4.22 -8.36
CA ALA A 136 6.56 -3.04 -8.38
C ALA A 136 7.21 -1.74 -8.88
N VAL A 137 8.42 -1.78 -9.46
CA VAL A 137 9.01 -0.56 -10.03
C VAL A 137 8.18 -0.14 -11.24
N LEU A 138 7.71 1.11 -11.24
CA LEU A 138 7.00 1.69 -12.37
C LEU A 138 7.97 2.43 -13.30
N GLN A 139 7.90 2.12 -14.58
CA GLN A 139 8.63 2.82 -15.64
C GLN A 139 7.71 3.90 -16.22
N VAL A 140 8.13 5.16 -16.16
CA VAL A 140 7.35 6.31 -16.62
C VAL A 140 8.15 7.05 -17.70
N ASP A 141 7.49 7.36 -18.82
CA ASP A 141 8.10 8.18 -19.87
C ASP A 141 8.15 9.64 -19.40
N GLY A 142 9.28 10.31 -19.61
CA GLY A 142 9.46 11.72 -19.24
C GLY A 142 8.41 12.68 -19.85
N SER A 143 7.73 12.27 -20.93
CA SER A 143 6.60 13.01 -21.50
C SER A 143 5.33 13.01 -20.64
N ASN A 144 5.17 12.05 -19.72
CA ASN A 144 3.99 11.90 -18.86
C ASN A 144 4.17 12.52 -17.45
N LEU A 145 5.18 13.37 -17.27
CA LEU A 145 5.46 14.05 -15.99
C LEU A 145 4.27 14.88 -15.46
N SER A 146 3.33 15.30 -16.31
CA SER A 146 2.11 16.00 -15.88
C SER A 146 1.22 15.16 -14.94
N HIS A 147 1.33 13.83 -15.00
CA HIS A 147 0.59 12.89 -14.16
C HIS A 147 1.46 12.24 -13.08
N ILE A 148 2.59 12.87 -12.73
CA ILE A 148 3.55 12.30 -11.78
C ILE A 148 2.94 11.99 -10.40
N SER A 149 1.95 12.78 -9.96
CA SER A 149 1.20 12.52 -8.73
C SER A 149 0.50 11.16 -8.78
N ASP A 150 -0.16 10.85 -9.90
CA ASP A 150 -0.90 9.61 -10.09
C ASP A 150 0.06 8.42 -10.14
N PHE A 151 1.19 8.56 -10.85
CA PHE A 151 2.21 7.51 -10.92
C PHE A 151 2.90 7.24 -9.58
N VAL A 152 3.11 8.28 -8.74
CA VAL A 152 3.63 8.11 -7.38
C VAL A 152 2.65 7.31 -6.53
N GLU A 153 1.35 7.64 -6.61
CA GLU A 153 0.32 6.89 -5.91
C GLU A 153 0.22 5.44 -6.42
N GLU A 154 0.34 5.24 -7.73
CA GLU A 154 0.36 3.91 -8.36
C GLU A 154 1.58 3.09 -7.94
N ALA A 155 2.78 3.67 -7.87
CA ALA A 155 3.99 2.97 -7.44
C ALA A 155 3.90 2.54 -5.99
N ILE A 156 3.37 3.42 -5.13
CA ILE A 156 3.09 3.11 -3.73
C ILE A 156 2.08 1.96 -3.65
N ALA A 157 0.96 2.04 -4.37
CA ALA A 157 -0.07 1.00 -4.38
C ALA A 157 0.48 -0.34 -4.88
N ASN A 158 1.25 -0.36 -5.98
CA ASN A 158 1.87 -1.56 -6.52
C ASN A 158 2.88 -2.18 -5.54
N PHE A 159 3.65 -1.34 -4.85
CA PHE A 159 4.60 -1.81 -3.84
C PHE A 159 3.89 -2.41 -2.61
N LEU A 160 2.79 -1.80 -2.16
CA LEU A 160 1.94 -2.35 -1.09
C LEU A 160 1.28 -3.67 -1.50
N ASN A 161 0.96 -3.82 -2.79
CA ASN A 161 0.35 -5.02 -3.35
C ASN A 161 1.36 -6.15 -3.68
N LEU A 162 2.65 -5.96 -3.41
CA LEU A 162 3.66 -7.01 -3.56
C LEU A 162 3.48 -8.11 -2.49
N SER A 163 2.48 -8.97 -2.69
CA SER A 163 2.47 -10.29 -2.08
C SER A 163 3.63 -11.09 -2.69
N ALA A 164 4.63 -11.49 -1.90
CA ALA A 164 5.69 -12.36 -2.39
C ALA A 164 5.10 -13.66 -2.99
N PRO A 165 5.59 -14.22 -4.12
CA PRO A 165 6.81 -13.89 -4.87
C PRO A 165 6.53 -13.48 -6.33
N VAL A 166 7.28 -12.50 -6.84
CA VAL A 166 7.54 -12.41 -8.29
C VAL A 166 9.00 -12.78 -8.49
N SER A 167 9.16 -13.85 -9.27
CA SER A 167 10.39 -14.51 -9.65
C SER A 167 11.57 -13.57 -9.86
N LEU A 168 12.59 -13.71 -9.02
CA LEU A 168 13.97 -13.55 -9.47
C LEU A 168 14.24 -14.73 -10.40
N THR A 169 14.42 -14.48 -11.69
CA THR A 169 14.81 -15.50 -12.67
C THR A 169 16.20 -16.05 -12.32
N ARG A 170 16.15 -17.21 -11.65
CA ARG A 170 16.99 -18.40 -11.74
C ARG A 170 18.48 -18.25 -12.10
N GLU A 171 19.33 -18.46 -11.08
CA GLU A 171 20.55 -19.31 -10.99
C GLU A 171 21.34 -18.81 -9.76
N THR A 172 21.73 -19.51 -8.69
CA THR A 172 22.08 -20.91 -8.37
C THR A 172 22.20 -21.06 -6.83
N THR A 173 21.75 -22.21 -6.27
CA THR A 173 22.18 -22.90 -5.01
C THR A 173 22.40 -22.12 -3.68
N PRO A 174 22.77 -22.82 -2.58
CA PRO A 174 22.01 -22.93 -1.33
C PRO A 174 22.12 -21.71 -0.41
N GLY A 175 21.00 -21.01 -0.20
CA GLY A 175 20.90 -19.87 0.72
C GLY A 175 19.47 -19.63 1.17
N THR A 176 18.74 -20.71 1.52
CA THR A 176 17.33 -20.65 1.89
C THR A 176 17.08 -19.65 3.03
N LEU A 177 18.01 -19.50 3.97
CA LEU A 177 17.90 -18.53 5.08
C LEU A 177 17.99 -17.06 4.64
N THR A 178 18.77 -16.74 3.61
CA THR A 178 18.97 -15.36 3.14
C THR A 178 17.76 -14.87 2.35
N ALA A 179 17.19 -15.71 1.48
CA ALA A 179 15.94 -15.40 0.76
C ALA A 179 14.75 -15.25 1.72
N LEU A 180 14.65 -16.12 2.74
CA LEU A 180 13.62 -16.03 3.79
C LEU A 180 13.77 -14.77 4.65
N ASN A 181 15.01 -14.34 4.95
CA ASN A 181 15.28 -13.12 5.71
C ASN A 181 14.98 -11.85 4.89
N VAL A 182 15.34 -11.82 3.61
CA VAL A 182 14.95 -10.75 2.69
C VAL A 182 13.42 -10.69 2.56
N GLN A 183 12.75 -11.84 2.49
CA GLN A 183 11.29 -11.92 2.44
C GLN A 183 10.60 -11.44 3.73
N ARG A 184 11.13 -11.78 4.93
CA ARG A 184 10.63 -11.22 6.20
C ARG A 184 10.91 -9.73 6.31
N SER A 185 12.10 -9.27 5.89
CA SER A 185 12.47 -7.85 5.91
C SER A 185 11.57 -7.04 4.98
N LEU A 186 11.28 -7.57 3.78
CA LEU A 186 10.31 -7.02 2.84
C LEU A 186 8.92 -6.91 3.45
N MET A 187 8.40 -8.00 4.03
CA MET A 187 7.06 -8.00 4.63
C MET A 187 6.97 -7.05 5.84
N GLN A 188 7.99 -6.99 6.70
CA GLN A 188 8.03 -6.08 7.84
C GLN A 188 8.16 -4.61 7.40
N GLN A 189 8.94 -4.34 6.34
CA GLN A 189 9.11 -2.99 5.80
C GLN A 189 7.88 -2.52 5.04
N GLN A 190 7.25 -3.41 4.25
CA GLN A 190 5.94 -3.17 3.65
C GLN A 190 4.89 -2.90 4.70
N GLN A 191 4.83 -3.68 5.79
CA GLN A 191 3.86 -3.48 6.87
C GLN A 191 4.07 -2.13 7.58
N ARG A 192 5.30 -1.79 7.96
CA ARG A 192 5.60 -0.49 8.60
C ARG A 192 5.34 0.70 7.67
N LEU A 193 5.68 0.56 6.39
CA LEU A 193 5.42 1.59 5.40
C LEU A 193 3.91 1.70 5.12
N ALA A 194 3.19 0.58 5.04
CA ALA A 194 1.74 0.53 4.90
C ALA A 194 1.06 1.20 6.08
N GLU A 195 1.45 0.89 7.32
CA GLU A 195 0.93 1.50 8.53
C GLU A 195 1.20 3.01 8.56
N LYS A 196 2.43 3.43 8.25
CA LYS A 196 2.83 4.84 8.21
C LYS A 196 2.14 5.63 7.08
N LEU A 197 1.93 4.99 5.92
CA LEU A 197 1.17 5.56 4.81
C LEU A 197 -0.33 5.56 5.11
N LYS A 198 -0.86 4.55 5.81
CA LYS A 198 -2.27 4.46 6.26
C LYS A 198 -2.57 5.58 7.27
N GLU A 199 -1.64 5.83 8.20
CA GLU A 199 -1.67 6.92 9.18
C GLU A 199 -1.59 8.30 8.49
N ARG A 200 -0.70 8.47 7.50
CA ARG A 200 -0.41 9.78 6.88
C ARG A 200 -1.33 10.13 5.73
N LEU A 201 -1.56 9.21 4.79
CA LEU A 201 -2.40 9.48 3.61
C LEU A 201 -3.85 9.68 3.99
N GLY A 202 -4.25 9.29 5.20
CA GLY A 202 -5.63 9.25 5.61
C GLY A 202 -6.38 8.38 4.62
N TYR A 203 -6.37 7.07 4.83
CA TYR A 203 -7.47 6.24 4.35
C TYR A 203 -7.74 6.35 2.81
N LEU A 204 -6.68 6.56 2.02
CA LEU A 204 -6.77 6.80 0.59
C LEU A 204 -6.69 5.47 -0.18
N GLY A 205 -7.86 4.97 -0.61
CA GLY A 205 -8.08 4.22 -1.85
C GLY A 205 -7.07 3.15 -2.27
N VAL A 206 -6.71 2.20 -1.42
CA VAL A 206 -6.09 0.95 -1.89
C VAL A 206 -7.19 0.12 -2.55
N TYR A 207 -7.12 -0.04 -3.87
CA TYR A 207 -8.02 -0.93 -4.60
C TYR A 207 -7.69 -2.37 -4.26
N TYR A 208 -8.47 -2.97 -3.37
CA TYR A 208 -8.34 -4.38 -3.04
C TYR A 208 -8.91 -5.24 -4.17
N LYS A 209 -8.02 -5.86 -4.96
CA LYS A 209 -8.42 -6.93 -5.89
C LYS A 209 -8.72 -8.20 -5.09
N ARG A 210 -9.99 -8.36 -4.71
CA ARG A 210 -10.47 -9.54 -3.98
C ARG A 210 -10.46 -10.78 -4.88
N ASN A 211 -10.09 -11.94 -4.35
CA ASN A 211 -10.13 -13.20 -5.07
C ASN A 211 -11.46 -13.91 -4.78
N PRO A 212 -12.37 -14.07 -5.78
CA PRO A 212 -13.67 -14.68 -5.56
C PRO A 212 -13.61 -16.12 -5.05
N ALA A 213 -12.52 -16.85 -5.29
CA ALA A 213 -12.37 -18.22 -4.80
C ALA A 213 -12.37 -18.31 -3.26
N HIS A 214 -11.97 -17.24 -2.57
CA HIS A 214 -11.94 -17.18 -1.10
C HIS A 214 -13.19 -16.53 -0.51
N PHE A 215 -14.25 -16.34 -1.28
CA PHE A 215 -15.50 -15.81 -0.73
C PHE A 215 -16.21 -16.87 0.10
N LEU A 216 -16.81 -16.46 1.22
CA LEU A 216 -17.56 -17.31 2.14
C LEU A 216 -18.57 -18.21 1.41
N ARG A 217 -19.22 -17.69 0.36
CA ARG A 217 -20.20 -18.43 -0.45
C ARG A 217 -19.61 -19.53 -1.34
N HIS A 218 -18.31 -19.54 -1.57
CA HIS A 218 -17.59 -20.51 -2.39
C HIS A 218 -16.72 -21.46 -1.57
N MET A 219 -16.55 -21.20 -0.27
CA MET A 219 -15.86 -22.08 0.66
C MET A 219 -16.62 -23.39 0.87
N ASN A 220 -15.87 -24.46 1.16
CA ASN A 220 -16.50 -25.69 1.66
C ASN A 220 -16.97 -25.52 3.12
N GLU A 221 -17.77 -26.46 3.61
CA GLU A 221 -18.39 -26.35 4.94
C GLU A 221 -17.36 -26.27 6.08
N LEU A 222 -16.22 -26.97 5.95
CA LEU A 222 -15.15 -26.95 6.95
C LEU A 222 -14.44 -25.60 6.98
N GLU A 223 -14.00 -25.11 5.81
CA GLU A 223 -13.37 -23.78 5.66
C GLU A 223 -14.30 -22.67 6.14
N ARG A 224 -15.59 -22.78 5.82
CA ARG A 224 -16.62 -21.83 6.25
C ARG A 224 -16.73 -21.81 7.78
N GLN A 225 -16.78 -22.98 8.42
CA GLN A 225 -16.85 -23.07 9.88
C GLN A 225 -15.59 -22.51 10.55
N GLU A 226 -14.40 -22.81 10.02
CA GLU A 226 -13.14 -22.26 10.51
C GLU A 226 -13.11 -20.74 10.42
N LEU A 227 -13.49 -20.17 9.27
CA LEU A 227 -13.55 -18.72 9.09
C LEU A 227 -14.55 -18.06 10.05
N LEU A 228 -15.75 -18.63 10.20
CA LEU A 228 -16.77 -18.07 11.10
C LEU A 228 -16.35 -18.16 12.58
N GLN A 229 -15.65 -19.24 12.97
CA GLN A 229 -15.10 -19.37 14.31
C GLN A 229 -13.99 -18.34 14.56
N GLN A 230 -13.10 -18.12 13.58
CA GLN A 230 -12.06 -17.09 13.65
C GLN A 230 -12.68 -15.70 13.80
N LEU A 231 -13.65 -15.34 12.95
CA LEU A 231 -14.37 -14.07 13.04
C LEU A 231 -15.06 -13.91 14.40
N LYS A 232 -15.69 -14.96 14.93
CA LYS A 232 -16.32 -14.93 16.27
C LYS A 232 -15.30 -14.74 17.38
N ALA A 233 -14.11 -15.35 17.28
CA ALA A 233 -13.03 -15.19 18.24
C ALA A 233 -12.47 -13.75 18.23
N ASP A 234 -12.17 -13.24 17.04
CA ASP A 234 -11.65 -11.88 16.85
C ASP A 234 -12.68 -10.83 17.30
N TYR A 235 -13.95 -11.01 16.95
CA TYR A 235 -15.02 -10.11 17.37
C TYR A 235 -15.26 -10.14 18.89
N ARG A 236 -15.14 -11.32 19.52
CA ARG A 236 -15.15 -11.43 20.99
C ARG A 236 -14.02 -10.62 21.61
N HIS A 237 -12.82 -10.70 21.05
CA HIS A 237 -11.68 -9.93 21.53
C HIS A 237 -11.94 -8.42 21.45
N ILE A 238 -12.49 -7.93 20.32
CA ILE A 238 -12.89 -6.53 20.15
C ILE A 238 -13.89 -6.12 21.23
N ILE A 239 -14.97 -6.89 21.44
CA ILE A 239 -15.99 -6.55 22.45
C ILE A 239 -15.37 -6.41 23.85
N LEU A 240 -14.53 -7.37 24.25
CA LEU A 240 -13.93 -7.37 25.60
C LEU A 240 -12.99 -6.20 25.86
N HIS A 241 -12.36 -5.66 24.81
CA HIS A 241 -11.40 -4.55 24.92
C HIS A 241 -12.00 -3.21 24.48
N TYR A 242 -13.24 -3.17 23.99
CA TYR A 242 -13.82 -1.96 23.38
C TYR A 242 -13.90 -0.76 24.34
N PHE A 243 -14.29 -1.02 25.59
CA PHE A 243 -14.36 0.00 26.64
C PHE A 243 -13.12 0.00 27.56
N ALA A 244 -12.14 -0.86 27.27
CA ALA A 244 -10.82 -0.76 27.88
C ALA A 244 -10.05 0.35 27.16
N ASN A 245 -9.23 1.13 27.89
CA ASN A 245 -8.30 2.08 27.27
C ASN A 245 -7.13 1.33 26.64
N ASP A 246 -7.42 0.48 25.66
CA ASP A 246 -6.47 -0.35 24.95
C ASP A 246 -6.01 0.34 23.67
N ASN A 247 -4.69 0.42 23.49
CA ASN A 247 -4.10 1.05 22.31
C ASN A 247 -4.21 0.15 21.07
N ASP A 248 -4.43 -1.15 21.25
CA ASP A 248 -4.43 -2.13 20.16
C ASP A 248 -5.83 -2.37 19.55
N LEU A 249 -6.89 -1.78 20.14
CA LEU A 249 -8.28 -1.99 19.72
C LEU A 249 -8.51 -1.69 18.23
N ASN A 250 -7.94 -0.60 17.73
CA ASN A 250 -8.08 -0.22 16.31
C ASN A 250 -7.45 -1.27 15.39
N GLN A 251 -6.33 -1.87 15.79
CA GLN A 251 -5.66 -2.93 15.04
C GLN A 251 -6.53 -4.20 15.01
N SER A 252 -7.19 -4.52 16.12
CA SER A 252 -8.11 -5.65 16.21
C SER A 252 -9.34 -5.45 15.31
N ILE A 253 -9.93 -4.25 15.32
CA ILE A 253 -11.05 -3.90 14.43
C ILE A 253 -10.62 -3.99 12.97
N ASP A 254 -9.48 -3.42 12.61
CA ASP A 254 -8.93 -3.47 11.24
C ASP A 254 -8.72 -4.93 10.80
N SER A 255 -8.12 -5.77 11.63
CA SER A 255 -7.85 -7.18 11.30
C SER A 255 -9.14 -7.99 11.08
N PHE A 256 -10.15 -7.78 11.94
CA PHE A 256 -11.47 -8.39 11.77
C PHE A 256 -12.14 -7.94 10.47
N VAL A 257 -12.09 -6.63 10.20
CA VAL A 257 -12.71 -6.00 9.04
C VAL A 257 -12.04 -6.42 7.73
N ASP A 258 -10.72 -6.52 7.70
CA ASP A 258 -9.95 -7.05 6.56
C ASP A 258 -10.40 -8.49 6.24
N LEU A 259 -10.43 -9.36 7.25
CA LEU A 259 -10.86 -10.75 7.08
C LEU A 259 -12.28 -10.85 6.52
N ALA A 260 -13.23 -10.09 7.11
CA ALA A 260 -14.61 -10.05 6.66
C ALA A 260 -14.76 -9.51 5.23
N PHE A 261 -13.99 -8.48 4.88
CA PHE A 261 -14.02 -7.84 3.57
C PHE A 261 -13.46 -8.75 2.46
N PHE A 262 -12.31 -9.39 2.69
CA PHE A 262 -11.69 -10.28 1.71
C PHE A 262 -12.48 -11.55 1.47
N ALA A 263 -13.14 -12.08 2.52
CA ALA A 263 -14.02 -13.23 2.41
C ALA A 263 -15.44 -12.87 1.92
N ASP A 264 -15.73 -11.60 1.59
CA ASP A 264 -17.05 -11.13 1.13
C ASP A 264 -18.18 -11.56 2.08
N VAL A 265 -17.93 -11.43 3.38
CA VAL A 265 -18.86 -11.82 4.44
C VAL A 265 -20.06 -10.87 4.44
N PRO A 266 -21.30 -11.38 4.38
CA PRO A 266 -22.49 -10.54 4.46
C PRO A 266 -22.58 -9.81 5.79
N VAL A 267 -23.02 -8.55 5.78
CA VAL A 267 -23.27 -7.78 7.02
C VAL A 267 -24.18 -8.52 7.99
N ALA A 268 -25.20 -9.23 7.47
CA ALA A 268 -26.09 -10.07 8.29
C ALA A 268 -25.33 -11.12 9.11
N GLN A 269 -24.25 -11.70 8.57
CA GLN A 269 -23.43 -12.70 9.26
C GLN A 269 -22.64 -12.07 10.42
N ILE A 270 -22.18 -10.82 10.26
CA ILE A 270 -21.49 -10.08 11.32
C ILE A 270 -22.47 -9.76 12.46
N VAL A 271 -23.69 -9.34 12.11
CA VAL A 271 -24.75 -9.10 13.09
C VAL A 271 -25.12 -10.40 13.82
N GLU A 272 -25.18 -11.53 13.13
CA GLU A 272 -25.41 -12.84 13.74
C GLU A 272 -24.30 -13.19 14.75
N ILE A 273 -23.03 -13.04 14.38
CA ILE A 273 -21.89 -13.24 15.30
C ILE A 273 -22.01 -12.34 16.53
N HIS A 274 -22.42 -11.08 16.36
CA HIS A 274 -22.65 -10.18 17.47
C HIS A 274 -23.77 -10.68 18.40
N MET A 275 -24.93 -11.06 17.85
CA MET A 275 -26.06 -11.54 18.65
C MET A 275 -25.71 -12.81 19.42
N ASP A 276 -25.01 -13.75 18.77
CA ASP A 276 -24.48 -14.95 19.40
C ASP A 276 -23.62 -14.65 20.63
N LEU A 277 -22.70 -13.68 20.53
CA LEU A 277 -21.85 -13.29 21.65
C LEU A 277 -22.63 -12.56 22.74
N MET A 278 -23.61 -11.72 22.39
CA MET A 278 -24.48 -11.08 23.38
C MET A 278 -25.26 -12.14 24.17
N ASP A 279 -25.77 -13.19 23.52
CA ASP A 279 -26.46 -14.29 24.17
C ASP A 279 -25.53 -15.09 25.10
N GLU A 280 -24.29 -15.32 24.69
CA GLU A 280 -23.27 -15.98 25.52
C GLU A 280 -22.90 -15.13 26.75
N PHE A 281 -22.65 -13.84 26.57
CA PHE A 281 -22.35 -12.93 27.67
C PHE A 281 -23.54 -12.75 28.61
N SER A 282 -24.77 -12.70 28.07
CA SER A 282 -26.01 -12.69 28.86
C SER A 282 -26.07 -13.91 29.79
N LYS A 283 -25.91 -15.12 29.24
CA LYS A 283 -25.89 -16.35 30.04
C LYS A 283 -24.83 -16.30 31.14
N GLN A 284 -23.63 -15.82 30.82
CA GLN A 284 -22.55 -15.69 31.79
C GLN A 284 -22.87 -14.67 32.90
N LEU A 285 -23.36 -13.48 32.55
CA LEU A 285 -23.71 -12.43 33.52
C LEU A 285 -24.83 -12.89 34.46
N LYS A 286 -25.83 -13.61 33.96
CA LYS A 286 -26.89 -14.24 34.78
C LYS A 286 -26.33 -15.22 35.80
N LEU A 287 -25.37 -16.06 35.40
CA LEU A 287 -24.70 -17.01 36.30
C LEU A 287 -23.85 -16.28 37.37
N GLU A 288 -23.27 -15.14 37.02
CA GLU A 288 -22.52 -14.27 37.93
C GLU A 288 -23.41 -13.36 38.80
N GLY A 289 -24.74 -13.35 38.59
CA GLY A 289 -25.68 -12.48 39.29
C GLY A 289 -25.55 -10.99 38.92
N ARG A 290 -25.05 -10.68 37.72
CA ARG A 290 -24.85 -9.32 37.21
C ARG A 290 -25.98 -8.89 36.27
N SER A 291 -26.19 -7.58 36.14
CA SER A 291 -27.14 -7.01 35.17
C SER A 291 -26.64 -7.19 33.74
N GLU A 292 -27.55 -7.46 32.82
CA GLU A 292 -27.29 -7.60 31.38
C GLU A 292 -27.43 -6.28 30.62
N GLU A 293 -27.81 -5.20 31.29
CA GLU A 293 -28.02 -3.88 30.67
C GLU A 293 -26.77 -3.36 29.97
N ILE A 294 -25.58 -3.71 30.48
CA ILE A 294 -24.28 -3.36 29.88
C ILE A 294 -24.12 -3.90 28.45
N LEU A 295 -24.83 -4.97 28.08
CA LEU A 295 -24.76 -5.53 26.73
C LEU A 295 -25.33 -4.58 25.67
N LEU A 296 -26.21 -3.65 26.07
CA LEU A 296 -26.74 -2.63 25.17
C LEU A 296 -25.65 -1.67 24.68
N ASP A 297 -24.60 -1.45 25.48
CA ASP A 297 -23.51 -0.53 25.14
C ASP A 297 -22.63 -1.10 24.01
N TYR A 298 -22.55 -2.43 23.89
CA TYR A 298 -21.85 -3.09 22.77
C TYR A 298 -22.51 -2.89 21.41
N ARG A 299 -23.71 -2.29 21.35
CA ARG A 299 -24.25 -1.77 20.08
C ARG A 299 -23.32 -0.74 19.44
N LEU A 300 -22.60 0.04 20.25
CA LEU A 300 -21.58 0.96 19.74
C LEU A 300 -20.46 0.21 19.04
N THR A 301 -19.98 -0.89 19.63
CA THR A 301 -18.97 -1.77 19.02
C THR A 301 -19.41 -2.32 17.66
N LEU A 302 -20.67 -2.74 17.55
CA LEU A 302 -21.24 -3.20 16.28
C LEU A 302 -21.29 -2.08 15.23
N ILE A 303 -21.79 -0.90 15.60
CA ILE A 303 -21.85 0.26 14.70
C ILE A 303 -20.45 0.61 14.21
N ASP A 304 -19.47 0.65 15.10
CA ASP A 304 -18.10 1.03 14.79
C ASP A 304 -17.43 0.04 13.82
N THR A 305 -17.56 -1.26 14.10
CA THR A 305 -17.02 -2.32 13.23
C THR A 305 -17.68 -2.29 11.84
N LEU A 306 -19.00 -2.10 11.77
CA LEU A 306 -19.70 -1.97 10.49
C LEU A 306 -19.33 -0.69 9.76
N ALA A 307 -19.06 0.40 10.45
CA ALA A 307 -18.58 1.65 9.85
C ALA A 307 -17.23 1.44 9.18
N HIS A 308 -16.30 0.76 9.86
CA HIS A 308 -14.99 0.39 9.30
C HIS A 308 -15.13 -0.49 8.05
N LEU A 309 -16.00 -1.51 8.09
CA LEU A 309 -16.27 -2.36 6.93
C LEU A 309 -16.91 -1.60 5.76
N CYS A 310 -17.93 -0.78 6.03
CA CYS A 310 -18.58 0.05 5.01
C CYS A 310 -17.57 0.99 4.36
N GLU A 311 -16.66 1.54 5.14
CA GLU A 311 -15.61 2.42 4.67
C GLU A 311 -14.59 1.67 3.79
N MET A 312 -14.24 0.41 4.11
CA MET A 312 -13.48 -0.44 3.20
C MET A 312 -14.19 -0.65 1.86
N TYR A 313 -15.47 -1.01 1.88
CA TYR A 313 -16.27 -1.17 0.65
C TYR A 313 -16.32 0.13 -0.16
N ARG A 314 -16.56 1.27 0.50
CA ARG A 314 -16.60 2.59 -0.14
C ARG A 314 -15.30 2.92 -0.87
N ARG A 315 -14.14 2.57 -0.29
CA ARG A 315 -12.82 2.82 -0.88
C ARG A 315 -12.43 1.85 -1.97
N SER A 316 -13.02 0.65 -1.97
CA SER A 316 -12.74 -0.37 -2.98
C SER A 316 -13.40 -0.09 -4.33
N ILE A 317 -14.32 0.88 -4.41
CA ILE A 317 -15.01 1.28 -5.65
C ILE A 317 -14.07 2.19 -6.47
N PRO A 318 -13.70 1.81 -7.72
CA PRO A 318 -12.98 2.67 -8.64
C PRO A 318 -13.63 4.04 -8.78
N ARG A 319 -12.86 5.11 -8.53
CA ARG A 319 -13.28 6.45 -8.96
C ARG A 319 -13.20 6.48 -10.47
N GLU A 320 -14.34 6.65 -11.15
CA GLU A 320 -14.36 6.90 -12.58
C GLU A 320 -13.45 8.09 -12.88
N SER A 321 -12.50 7.86 -13.78
CA SER A 321 -11.58 8.87 -14.34
C SER A 321 -12.16 9.38 -15.65
#